data_AF-A0A1F2VEG3-F1
#
_entry.id   AF-A0A1F2VEG3-F1
#
_cell.length_a   1.000
_cell.length_b   1.000
_cell.length_c   1.000
_cell.angle_alpha   90.00
_cell.angle_beta   90.00
_cell.angle_gamma   90.00
#
_symmetry.space_group_name_H-M   'P 1'
#
loop_
_entity.id
_entity.type
_entity.pdbx_description
1 polymer ?
#
loop_
_entity_poly.entity_id
_entity_poly.type
_entity_poly.pdbx_seq_one_letter_code
_entity_poly.pdbx_strand_id
1 'polypeptide(L)'
;MPAAGPGMKVSWQVTGIRHDPYLEAHRMKVEEDKPQDERGLYLHPEVYGQPQEKGIVYARRPPEMEGMKARLGVEVSKAVISD
;
A
#
# COMPACT_ATOMS: atom_id res chain seq x y z
N MET A 1 -0.75 -5.18 -48.31
CA MET A 1 0.15 -4.75 -47.23
C MET A 1 1.38 -5.66 -47.26
N PRO A 2 2.63 -5.15 -47.28
CA PRO A 2 3.79 -6.02 -47.33
C PRO A 2 3.90 -6.81 -46.01
N ALA A 3 4.20 -8.10 -46.11
CA ALA A 3 4.44 -8.96 -44.96
C ALA A 3 5.74 -8.57 -44.25
N ALA A 4 5.75 -8.60 -42.91
CA ALA A 4 6.94 -8.30 -42.11
C ALA A 4 8.06 -9.32 -42.42
N GLY A 5 9.28 -8.81 -42.64
CA GLY A 5 10.46 -9.62 -42.97
C GLY A 5 11.29 -10.04 -41.74
N PRO A 6 12.28 -10.95 -41.92
CA PRO A 6 13.18 -11.37 -40.85
C PRO A 6 13.95 -10.17 -40.26
N GLY A 7 13.96 -10.04 -38.93
CA GLY A 7 14.66 -8.96 -38.21
C GLY A 7 13.78 -7.82 -37.70
N MET A 8 12.46 -7.83 -37.97
CA MET A 8 11.54 -6.84 -37.41
C MET A 8 11.11 -7.20 -35.99
N LYS A 9 11.11 -6.20 -35.10
CA LYS A 9 10.47 -6.29 -33.79
C LYS A 9 8.96 -6.12 -33.96
N VAL A 10 8.21 -7.12 -33.53
CA VAL A 10 6.74 -7.07 -33.49
C VAL A 10 6.33 -6.72 -32.06
N SER A 11 5.42 -5.75 -31.93
CA SER A 11 4.76 -5.42 -30.66
C SER A 11 3.26 -5.43 -30.88
N TRP A 12 2.54 -6.11 -30.00
CA TRP A 12 1.08 -6.23 -30.01
C TRP A 12 0.56 -5.80 -28.64
N GLN A 13 -0.61 -5.17 -28.64
CA GLN A 13 -1.28 -4.74 -27.42
C GLN A 13 -2.52 -5.62 -27.21
N VAL A 14 -2.63 -6.19 -26.02
CA VAL A 14 -3.86 -6.87 -25.57
C VAL A 14 -4.65 -5.90 -24.73
N THR A 15 -5.94 -5.77 -25.02
CA THR A 15 -6.89 -5.08 -24.14
C THR A 15 -8.03 -6.03 -23.81
N GLY A 16 -8.49 -6.03 -22.55
CA GLY A 16 -9.61 -6.84 -22.10
C GLY A 16 -10.46 -6.05 -21.11
N ILE A 17 -11.77 -6.04 -21.31
CA ILE A 17 -12.75 -5.44 -20.41
C ILE A 17 -13.48 -6.59 -19.71
N ARG A 18 -13.63 -6.49 -18.38
CA ARG A 18 -14.36 -7.49 -17.59
C ARG A 18 -15.86 -7.26 -17.74
N HIS A 19 -16.60 -8.32 -18.06
CA HIS A 19 -18.06 -8.34 -18.20
C HIS A 19 -18.66 -9.42 -17.31
N ASP A 20 -18.59 -9.22 -15.99
CA ASP A 20 -19.26 -10.08 -15.02
C ASP A 20 -20.41 -9.30 -14.34
N PRO A 21 -21.53 -9.95 -13.98
CA PRO A 21 -22.69 -9.26 -13.40
C PRO A 21 -22.37 -8.46 -12.14
N TYR A 22 -21.36 -8.88 -11.36
CA TYR A 22 -20.97 -8.16 -10.16
C TYR A 22 -20.33 -6.81 -10.52
N LEU A 23 -19.42 -6.78 -11.49
CA LEU A 23 -18.80 -5.54 -11.97
C LEU A 23 -19.80 -4.64 -12.72
N GLU A 24 -20.78 -5.21 -13.42
CA GLU A 24 -21.86 -4.45 -14.05
C GLU A 24 -22.74 -3.75 -13.00
N ALA A 25 -23.10 -4.44 -11.92
CA ALA A 25 -23.87 -3.88 -10.82
C ALA A 25 -23.06 -2.94 -9.91
N HIS A 26 -21.75 -3.19 -9.75
CA HIS A 26 -20.85 -2.48 -8.83
C HIS A 26 -19.63 -1.97 -9.59
N ARG A 27 -19.84 -1.04 -10.53
CA ARG A 27 -18.74 -0.48 -11.31
C ARG A 27 -17.67 0.12 -10.40
N MET A 28 -16.47 -0.46 -10.46
CA MET A 28 -15.27 0.09 -9.84
C MET A 28 -14.76 1.27 -10.66
N LYS A 29 -14.35 2.36 -10.00
CA LYS A 29 -13.57 3.42 -10.64
C LYS A 29 -12.15 2.91 -10.89
N VAL A 30 -11.69 3.02 -12.13
CA VAL A 30 -10.34 2.59 -12.54
C VAL A 30 -9.27 3.45 -11.86
N GLU A 31 -9.54 4.75 -11.73
CA GLU A 31 -8.68 5.72 -11.05
C GLU A 31 -9.49 6.51 -10.04
N GLU A 32 -8.94 6.69 -8.86
CA GLU A 32 -9.51 7.51 -7.79
C GLU A 32 -8.40 8.33 -7.14
N ASP A 33 -8.69 9.60 -6.85
CA ASP A 33 -7.78 10.43 -6.08
C ASP A 33 -7.57 9.83 -4.69
N LYS A 34 -6.31 9.59 -4.34
CA LYS A 34 -5.98 9.13 -2.99
C LYS A 34 -6.53 10.12 -1.95
N PRO A 35 -7.30 9.66 -0.95
CA PRO A 35 -7.75 10.49 0.16
C PRO A 35 -6.59 11.26 0.76
N GLN A 36 -6.81 12.55 1.07
CA GLN A 36 -5.72 13.44 1.46
C GLN A 36 -4.98 12.96 2.71
N ASP A 37 -5.72 12.39 3.66
CA ASP A 37 -5.24 11.80 4.92
C ASP A 37 -4.45 10.51 4.74
N GLU A 38 -4.55 9.85 3.57
CA GLU A 38 -3.79 8.65 3.27
C GLU A 38 -2.49 8.92 2.52
N ARG A 39 -2.32 10.12 1.96
CA ARG A 39 -1.13 10.47 1.18
C ARG A 39 0.11 10.44 2.07
N GLY A 40 1.22 9.91 1.55
CA GLY A 40 2.46 9.72 2.31
C GLY A 40 2.48 8.50 3.25
N LEU A 41 1.35 7.77 3.38
CA LEU A 41 1.28 6.54 4.16
C LEU A 41 1.42 5.29 3.29
N TYR A 42 1.94 4.23 3.91
CA TYR A 42 2.11 2.91 3.33
C TYR A 42 0.92 2.00 3.65
N LEU A 43 0.57 1.10 2.73
CA LEU A 43 -0.33 -0.01 3.05
C LEU A 43 0.38 -1.06 3.92
N HIS A 44 1.64 -1.35 3.59
CA HIS A 44 2.51 -2.33 4.25
C HIS A 44 3.90 -1.72 4.48
N PRO A 45 4.13 -0.94 5.56
CA PRO A 45 5.42 -0.30 5.80
C PRO A 45 6.59 -1.30 5.98
N GLU A 46 6.32 -2.50 6.49
CA GLU A 46 7.31 -3.53 6.80
C GLU A 46 8.11 -4.01 5.58
N VAL A 47 7.49 -4.12 4.41
CA VAL A 47 8.17 -4.55 3.17
C VAL A 47 9.11 -3.48 2.61
N TYR A 48 9.02 -2.25 3.13
CA TYR A 48 9.90 -1.12 2.80
C TYR A 48 10.86 -0.78 3.94
N GLY A 49 10.93 -1.60 5.01
CA GLY A 49 11.73 -1.32 6.20
C GLY A 49 11.29 -0.06 6.95
N GLN A 50 10.04 0.37 6.78
CA GLN A 50 9.48 1.55 7.43
C GLN A 50 8.80 1.15 8.76
N PRO A 51 8.74 2.06 9.73
CA PRO A 51 8.08 1.80 11.01
C PRO A 51 6.55 1.76 10.85
N GLN A 52 5.88 1.09 11.78
CA GLN A 52 4.43 0.81 11.71
C GLN A 52 3.57 2.08 11.72
N GLU A 53 4.10 3.15 12.33
CA GLU A 53 3.53 4.49 12.41
C GLU A 53 3.31 5.15 11.04
N LYS A 54 4.07 4.73 10.02
CA LYS A 54 3.88 5.19 8.64
C LYS A 54 2.82 4.41 7.88
N GLY A 55 2.18 3.43 8.52
CA GLY A 55 1.11 2.62 7.93
C GLY A 55 -0.25 3.31 7.97
N ILE A 56 -1.07 3.09 6.94
CA ILE A 56 -2.45 3.58 6.86
C ILE A 56 -3.32 3.07 8.02
N VAL A 57 -3.08 1.84 8.46
CA VAL A 57 -3.81 1.21 9.57
C VAL A 57 -3.51 1.93 10.87
N TYR A 58 -2.23 2.26 11.11
CA TYR A 58 -1.81 2.99 12.31
C TYR A 58 -2.40 4.41 12.35
N ALA A 59 -2.41 5.12 11.21
CA ALA A 59 -2.99 6.46 11.14
C ALA A 59 -4.51 6.46 11.39
N ARG A 60 -5.24 5.47 10.87
CA ARG A 60 -6.70 5.35 11.05
C ARG A 60 -7.10 4.87 12.44
N ARG A 61 -6.30 3.99 13.02
CA ARG A 61 -6.52 3.40 14.34
C ARG A 61 -5.20 3.36 15.10
N PRO A 62 -4.78 4.49 15.68
CA PRO A 62 -3.64 4.47 16.56
C PRO A 62 -3.97 3.52 17.73
N PRO A 63 -3.04 2.63 18.10
CA PRO A 63 -3.21 1.81 19.28
C PRO A 63 -3.34 2.73 20.49
N GLU A 64 -4.22 2.38 21.43
CA GLU A 64 -4.15 2.97 22.77
C GLU A 64 -2.73 2.72 23.28
N MET A 65 -1.98 3.82 23.45
CA MET A 65 -0.52 3.81 23.61
C MET A 65 -0.04 2.97 24.80
N GLU A 66 -0.94 2.70 25.75
CA GLU A 66 -0.72 1.85 26.92
C GLU A 66 -0.43 0.39 26.55
N GLY A 67 -1.10 -0.17 25.53
CA GLY A 67 -1.04 -1.60 25.20
C GLY A 67 0.02 -1.99 24.17
N MET A 68 0.37 -1.09 23.24
CA MET A 68 1.31 -1.41 22.15
C MET A 68 2.78 -1.39 22.61
N LYS A 69 3.15 -0.52 23.56
CA LYS A 69 4.48 -0.53 24.18
C LYS A 69 4.79 -1.86 24.87
N ALA A 70 3.78 -2.48 25.49
CA ALA A 70 3.93 -3.76 26.18
C ALA A 70 4.09 -4.97 25.23
N ARG A 71 3.47 -4.94 24.04
CA ARG A 71 3.47 -6.07 23.10
C ARG A 71 4.67 -6.11 22.16
N LEU A 72 5.30 -4.97 21.89
CA LEU A 72 6.46 -4.86 21.00
C LEU A 72 7.80 -5.09 21.70
N GLY A 73 7.81 -5.38 23.01
CA GLY A 73 9.04 -5.72 23.74
C GLY A 73 10.14 -4.66 23.62
N VAL A 74 9.77 -3.40 23.38
CA VAL A 74 10.73 -2.30 23.37
C VAL A 74 11.03 -2.00 24.84
N GLU A 75 12.07 -2.65 25.37
CA GLU A 75 12.67 -2.29 26.65
C GLU A 75 13.00 -0.79 26.62
N VAL A 76 12.28 -0.03 27.45
CA VAL A 76 12.71 1.33 27.80
C VAL A 76 13.75 1.19 28.91
N SER A 77 14.98 0.93 28.52
CA SER A 77 16.20 1.07 29.34
C SER A 77 16.98 2.24 28.73
N LYS A 78 17.44 3.32 29.40
CA LYS A 78 17.72 3.62 30.80
C LYS A 78 18.06 5.13 30.91
N ALA A 79 17.74 5.79 32.04
CA ALA A 79 18.50 6.92 32.61
C ALA A 79 17.96 7.18 34.04
N VAL A 80 18.51 6.56 35.09
CA VAL A 80 19.54 7.12 35.99
C VAL A 80 19.66 8.64 35.96
N ILE A 81 19.04 9.28 36.95
CA ILE A 81 19.44 10.53 37.63
C ILE A 81 18.96 10.30 39.08
N SER A 82 19.76 9.80 40.03
CA SER A 82 20.74 10.49 40.87
C SER A 82 20.25 11.82 41.46
N ASP A 83 19.54 11.77 42.60
CA ASP A 83 19.96 12.29 43.92
C ASP A 83 19.05 11.67 45.00
#